data_AF-X1CJF7-F1
#
_entry.id   AF-X1CJF7-F1
#
_cell.length_a   1.000
_cell.length_b   1.000
_cell.length_c   1.000
_cell.angle_alpha   90.00
_cell.angle_beta   90.00
_cell.angle_gamma   90.00
#
_symmetry.space_group_name_H-M   'P 1'
#
loop_
_entity.id
_entity.type
_entity.pdbx_description
1 polymer ?
#
loop_
_entity_poly.entity_id
_entity_poly.type
_entity_poly.pdbx_seq_one_letter_code
_entity_poly.pdbx_strand_id
1 'polypeptide(L)' 'MPVEKANGKITVNGYSFFYNRSGQPQRGVVIGTFENGSRCLAIVNKPELLLILETQETVGKTCLVQYDSN' A
#
# COMPACT_ATOMS: atom_id res chain seq x y z
N MET A 1 -2.19 13.70 -11.55
CA MET A 1 -1.29 14.30 -10.53
C MET A 1 -1.37 13.46 -9.27
N PRO A 2 -0.26 13.22 -8.56
CA PRO A 2 -0.28 12.48 -7.29
C PRO A 2 -1.04 13.27 -6.21
N VAL A 3 -1.84 12.56 -5.41
CA VAL A 3 -2.62 13.18 -4.32
C VAL A 3 -1.72 13.40 -3.11
N GLU A 4 -1.70 14.61 -2.56
CA GLU A 4 -0.88 14.97 -1.40
C GLU A 4 -1.40 14.36 -0.09
N LYS A 5 -2.73 14.32 0.08
CA LYS A 5 -3.41 13.69 1.22
C LYS A 5 -4.36 12.59 0.76
N ALA A 6 -3.81 11.39 0.57
CA ALA A 6 -4.55 10.24 0.07
C ALA A 6 -5.46 9.65 1.16
N ASN A 7 -6.78 9.78 0.99
CA ASN A 7 -7.79 9.18 1.86
C ASN A 7 -8.87 8.51 1.01
N GLY A 8 -9.21 7.26 1.34
CA GLY A 8 -10.32 6.55 0.72
C GLY A 8 -9.93 5.20 0.11
N LYS A 9 -10.78 4.70 -0.78
CA LYS A 9 -10.63 3.38 -1.39
C LYS A 9 -9.80 3.47 -2.67
N ILE A 10 -8.80 2.61 -2.79
CA ILE A 10 -7.96 2.48 -3.98
C ILE A 10 -8.02 1.06 -4.53
N THR A 11 -7.77 0.91 -5.82
CA THR A 11 -7.41 -0.36 -6.44
C THR A 11 -5.89 -0.47 -6.45
N VAL A 12 -5.33 -1.57 -5.93
CA VAL A 12 -3.89 -1.80 -5.88
C VAL A 12 -3.37 -2.05 -7.30
N ASN A 13 -2.41 -1.24 -7.73
CA ASN A 13 -1.70 -1.44 -9.00
C ASN A 13 -0.43 -2.28 -8.83
N GLY A 14 0.17 -2.24 -7.65
CA GLY A 14 1.39 -2.98 -7.32
C GLY A 14 1.86 -2.67 -5.91
N TYR A 15 2.78 -3.49 -5.41
CA TYR A 15 3.41 -3.31 -4.12
C TYR A 15 4.83 -3.86 -4.12
N SER A 16 5.64 -3.39 -3.18
CA SER A 16 7.00 -3.87 -2.94
C SER A 16 7.33 -3.80 -1.45
N PHE A 17 8.33 -4.55 -1.03
CA PHE A 17 8.75 -4.66 0.37
C PHE A 17 10.21 -4.29 0.55
N PHE A 18 10.49 -3.70 1.71
CA PHE A 18 11.84 -3.59 2.26
C PHE A 18 12.02 -4.70 3.28
N TYR A 19 12.87 -5.66 2.97
CA TYR A 19 13.19 -6.78 3.84
C TYR A 19 14.34 -6.45 4.78
N ASN A 20 14.27 -6.97 6.01
CA ASN A 20 15.42 -6.96 6.91
C ASN A 20 16.42 -8.07 6.54
N ARG A 21 17.57 -8.12 7.23
CA ARG A 21 18.62 -9.13 6.97
C ARG A 21 18.20 -10.56 7.30
N SER A 22 17.12 -10.75 8.05
CA SER A 22 16.53 -12.05 8.35
C SER A 22 15.51 -12.50 7.30
N GLY A 23 15.32 -11.72 6.22
CA GLY A 23 14.36 -12.02 5.16
C GLY A 23 12.90 -11.75 5.53
N GLN A 24 12.64 -10.97 6.59
CA GLN A 24 11.27 -10.59 6.98
C GLN A 24 10.91 -9.19 6.46
N PRO A 25 9.68 -8.99 5.94
CA PRO A 25 9.26 -7.67 5.48
C PRO A 25 9.15 -6.71 6.67
N GLN A 26 9.93 -5.63 6.62
CA GLN A 26 9.94 -4.59 7.66
C GLN A 26 9.01 -3.42 7.29
N ARG A 27 8.86 -3.15 5.98
CA ARG A 27 8.05 -2.07 5.45
C ARG A 27 7.57 -2.42 4.05
N GLY A 28 6.40 -1.94 3.66
CA GLY A 28 5.82 -2.09 2.34
C GLY A 28 5.50 -0.74 1.72
N VAL A 29 5.48 -0.70 0.40
CA VAL A 29 4.97 0.43 -0.39
C VAL A 29 3.92 -0.11 -1.34
N VAL A 30 2.76 0.52 -1.35
CA VAL A 30 1.66 0.20 -2.25
C VAL A 30 1.43 1.39 -3.17
N ILE A 31 1.32 1.12 -4.47
CA ILE A 31 0.81 2.09 -5.44
C ILE A 31 -0.61 1.69 -5.82
N GLY A 32 -1.52 2.66 -5.80
CA GLY A 32 -2.92 2.44 -6.11
C GLY A 32 -3.57 3.58 -6.85
N THR A 33 -4.74 3.29 -7.41
CA THR A 33 -5.56 4.23 -8.18
C THR A 33 -6.94 4.36 -7.54
N PHE A 34 -7.38 5.60 -7.29
CA PHE A 34 -8.73 5.93 -6.87
C PHE A 34 -9.72 5.82 -8.05
N GLU A 35 -11.02 5.79 -7.77
CA GLU A 35 -12.07 5.75 -8.80
C GLU A 35 -11.98 6.93 -9.79
N ASN A 36 -11.53 8.10 -9.34
CA ASN A 36 -11.32 9.28 -10.19
C ASN A 36 -10.05 9.20 -11.07
N GLY A 37 -9.35 8.07 -11.09
CA GLY A 37 -8.13 7.85 -11.87
C GLY A 37 -6.85 8.47 -11.28
N SER A 38 -6.93 9.20 -10.17
CA SER A 38 -5.74 9.70 -9.48
C SER A 38 -4.98 8.57 -8.79
N ARG A 39 -3.66 8.73 -8.68
CA ARG A 39 -2.77 7.73 -8.05
C ARG A 39 -2.29 8.22 -6.70
N CYS A 40 -2.05 7.27 -5.80
CA CYS A 40 -1.35 7.50 -4.55
C CYS A 40 -0.25 6.47 -4.29
N LEU A 41 0.66 6.84 -3.39
CA LEU A 41 1.57 5.92 -2.74
C LEU A 41 1.17 5.82 -1.27
N ALA A 42 1.13 4.60 -0.75
CA ALA A 42 0.85 4.33 0.65
C ALA A 42 2.01 3.52 1.27
N ILE A 43 2.38 3.90 2.48
CA ILE A 43 3.37 3.18 3.27
C ILE A 43 2.65 2.20 4.19
N VAL A 44 3.14 0.97 4.24
CA VAL A 44 2.64 -0.07 5.13
C VAL A 44 3.74 -0.44 6.11
N ASN A 45 3.46 -0.33 7.40
CA ASN A 45 4.37 -0.68 8.49
C ASN A 45 3.74 -1.64 9.51
N LYS A 46 2.45 -1.96 9.35
CA LYS A 46 1.72 -2.90 10.21
C LYS A 46 2.06 -4.35 9.83
N PRO A 47 2.62 -5.16 10.74
CA PRO A 47 3.06 -6.52 10.44
C PRO A 47 1.98 -7.41 9.81
N GLU A 48 0.74 -7.31 10.28
CA GLU A 48 -0.39 -8.08 9.76
C GLU A 48 -0.72 -7.73 8.30
N LEU A 49 -0.58 -6.45 7.92
CA LEU A 49 -0.80 -6.01 6.54
C LEU A 49 0.37 -6.41 5.64
N LEU A 50 1.60 -6.36 6.15
CA LEU A 50 2.78 -6.84 5.42
C LEU A 50 2.65 -8.33 5.10
N LEU A 51 2.23 -9.14 6.08
CA LEU A 51 1.98 -10.57 5.89
C LEU A 51 0.88 -10.82 4.84
N ILE A 52 -0.21 -10.06 4.86
CA ILE A 52 -1.29 -10.19 3.87
C ILE A 52 -0.76 -9.89 2.46
N LEU A 53 -0.05 -8.78 2.28
CA LEU A 53 0.51 -8.40 0.98
C LEU A 53 1.53 -9.43 0.49
N GLU A 54 2.32 -10.01 1.38
CA GLU A 54 3.37 -10.98 1.02
C GLU A 54 2.79 -12.34 0.63
N THR A 55 1.75 -12.78 1.33
CA THR A 55 1.20 -14.15 1.17
C THR A 55 0.01 -14.23 0.22
N GLN A 56 -0.63 -13.10 -0.09
CA GLN A 56 -1.80 -13.05 -0.96
C GLN A 56 -1.57 -12.13 -2.16
N GLU A 57 -2.03 -12.57 -3.33
CA GLU A 57 -2.13 -11.68 -4.48
C GLU A 57 -3.15 -10.57 -4.18
N THR A 58 -2.69 -9.32 -4.19
CA THR A 58 -3.50 -8.15 -3.87
C THR A 58 -3.59 -7.14 -5.01
N VAL A 59 -2.83 -7.31 -6.10
CA VAL A 59 -2.98 -6.49 -7.32
C VAL A 59 -4.38 -6.66 -7.89
N GLY A 60 -5.00 -5.55 -8.28
CA GLY A 60 -6.38 -5.50 -8.76
C GLY A 60 -7.44 -5.57 -7.67
N LYS A 61 -7.07 -5.85 -6.41
CA LYS A 61 -8.00 -5.78 -5.27
C LYS A 61 -8.07 -4.36 -4.73
N THR A 62 -9.16 -4.08 -3.99
CA THR A 62 -9.38 -2.77 -3.39
C THR A 62 -9.00 -2.74 -1.91
N CYS A 63 -8.35 -1.68 -1.46
CA CYS A 63 -8.04 -1.43 -0.05
C CYS A 63 -8.33 0.01 0.36
N LEU A 64 -8.38 0.27 1.66
CA LEU A 64 -8.52 1.61 2.22
C LEU A 64 -7.13 2.17 2.54
N VAL A 65 -6.89 3.39 2.06
CA VAL A 65 -5.73 4.21 2.44
C VAL A 65 -6.20 5.39 3.27
N GLN A 66 -5.39 5.78 4.24
CA GLN A 66 -5.61 6.94 5.08
C GLN A 66 -4.33 7.75 5.13
N TYR A 67 -4.47 9.06 5.03
CA TYR A 67 -3.38 9.99 5.21
C TYR A 67 -3.05 10.06 6.70
N ASP A 68 -1.79 9.78 7.02
CA ASP A 68 -1.27 10.02 8.37
C ASP A 68 -0.74 11.47 8.43
N SER A 69 -1.27 12.25 9.36
CA SER A 69 -0.88 13.65 9.54
C SER A 69 0.21 13.85 10.59
N ASN A 70 0.71 12.76 11.21
CA ASN A 70 1.72 12.80 12.25
C ASN A 70 3.15 12.82 11.71
#